data_AF-A0A9D0J457-F1
#
_entry.id   AF-A0A9D0J457-F1
#
_cell.length_a   1.000
_cell.length_b   1.000
_cell.length_c   1.000
_cell.angle_alpha   90.00
_cell.angle_beta   90.00
_cell.angle_gamma   90.00
#
_symmetry.space_group_name_H-M   'P 1'
#
loop_
_entity.id
_entity.type
_entity.pdbx_description
1 polymer ?
#
loop_
_entity_poly.entity_id
_entity_poly.type
_entity_poly.pdbx_seq_one_letter_code
_entity_poly.pdbx_strand_id
1 'polypeptide(L)' 'IASFGNMLPQVHWHIMARFKEDSYFPEPMWGEKQRDSRLDLPPIAPLMQLLQDKLSPSI' A
#
# COMPACT_ATOMS: atom_id res chain seq x y z
N ILE A 1 8.61 2.59 -1.36
CA ILE A 1 7.94 3.77 -1.94
C ILE A 1 8.22 3.79 -3.44
N ALA A 2 7.25 4.16 -4.27
CA ALA A 2 7.45 4.34 -5.71
C ALA A 2 6.70 5.59 -6.19
N SER A 3 7.27 6.28 -7.17
CA SER A 3 6.67 7.44 -7.83
C SER A 3 6.62 7.13 -9.33
N PHE A 4 5.53 6.48 -9.75
CA PHE A 4 5.27 6.23 -11.17
C PHE A 4 4.49 7.42 -11.75
N GLY A 5 4.58 7.60 -13.07
CA GLY A 5 3.91 8.70 -13.79
C GLY A 5 3.66 8.39 -15.25
N ASN A 6 3.71 7.10 -15.62
CA ASN A 6 3.72 6.67 -17.02
C ASN A 6 2.37 6.90 -17.72
N MET A 7 1.26 6.93 -16.96
CA MET A 7 -0.10 7.07 -17.49
C MET A 7 -0.86 8.31 -16.97
N LEU A 8 -0.51 8.82 -15.78
CA LEU A 8 -1.08 10.04 -15.19
C LEU A 8 0.08 10.99 -14.86
N PRO A 9 0.17 12.18 -15.50
CA PRO A 9 1.31 13.07 -15.34
C PRO A 9 1.32 13.81 -13.99
N GLN A 10 0.21 13.80 -13.25
CA GLN A 10 0.18 14.38 -11.90
C GLN A 10 1.09 13.58 -10.96
N VAL A 11 2.01 14.27 -10.29
CA VAL A 11 2.91 13.66 -9.30
C VAL A 11 2.10 13.08 -8.15
N HIS A 12 2.32 11.79 -7.88
CA HIS A 12 1.71 11.07 -6.78
C HIS A 12 2.68 10.00 -6.26
N TRP A 13 2.52 9.60 -5.01
CA TRP A 13 3.36 8.58 -4.39
C TRP A 13 2.53 7.34 -4.06
N HIS A 14 3.10 6.18 -4.33
CA HIS A 14 2.55 4.91 -3.88
C HIS A 14 3.20 4.48 -2.57
N ILE A 15 2.36 4.39 -1.53
CA ILE A 15 2.74 3.91 -0.21
C ILE A 15 1.95 2.62 0.04
N MET A 16 2.67 1.50 0.20
CA MET A 16 2.08 0.17 0.33
C MET A 16 2.86 -0.61 1.39
N ALA A 17 2.17 -1.15 2.38
CA ALA A 17 2.74 -2.13 3.29
C ALA A 17 3.03 -3.43 2.53
N ARG A 18 4.16 -4.07 2.81
CA ARG A 18 4.59 -5.33 2.19
C ARG A 18 4.68 -6.42 3.24
N PHE A 19 4.26 -7.63 2.88
CA PHE A 19 4.29 -8.79 3.75
C PHE A 19 4.95 -9.94 3.01
N LYS A 20 5.66 -10.82 3.74
CA LYS A 20 6.41 -11.92 3.11
C LYS A 20 5.50 -12.86 2.32
N GLU A 21 4.24 -12.96 2.72
CA GLU A 21 3.20 -13.82 2.18
C GLU A 21 2.24 -13.07 1.24
N ASP A 22 2.49 -11.78 0.96
CA ASP A 22 1.72 -11.05 -0.04
C ASP A 22 1.90 -11.66 -1.44
N SER A 23 0.96 -11.37 -2.35
CA SER A 23 0.88 -12.05 -3.65
C SER A 23 2.09 -11.79 -4.54
N TYR A 24 2.82 -10.70 -4.32
CA TYR A 24 3.88 -10.23 -5.20
C TYR A 24 5.26 -10.32 -4.56
N PHE A 25 5.39 -10.42 -3.24
CA PHE A 25 6.70 -10.41 -2.58
C PHE A 25 7.57 -11.61 -3.02
N PRO A 26 8.85 -11.42 -3.39
CA PRO A 26 9.67 -10.22 -3.24
C PRO A 26 9.57 -9.19 -4.37
N GLU A 27 8.89 -9.52 -5.48
CA GLU A 27 8.67 -8.61 -6.61
C GLU A 27 7.87 -7.35 -6.22
N PRO A 28 7.98 -6.25 -6.99
CA PRO A 28 7.11 -5.09 -6.81
C PRO A 28 5.64 -5.44 -7.08
N MET A 29 4.72 -4.65 -6.54
CA MET A 29 3.26 -4.86 -6.68
C MET A 29 2.75 -4.86 -8.13
N TRP A 30 3.49 -4.23 -9.05
CA TRP A 30 3.21 -4.22 -10.49
C TRP A 30 4.11 -5.18 -11.28
N GLY A 31 4.85 -6.05 -10.59
CA GLY A 31 5.71 -7.06 -11.20
C GLY A 31 5.00 -8.40 -11.37
N GLU A 32 5.79 -9.47 -11.49
CA GLU A 32 5.26 -10.81 -11.62
C GLU A 32 4.62 -11.29 -10.32
N LYS A 33 3.42 -11.88 -10.42
CA LYS A 33 2.70 -12.45 -9.28
C LYS A 33 3.39 -13.74 -8.83
N GLN A 34 3.76 -13.81 -7.55
CA GLN A 34 4.51 -14.91 -6.97
C GLN A 34 3.61 -16.00 -6.37
N ARG A 35 2.42 -15.62 -5.89
CA ARG A 35 1.44 -16.52 -5.25
C ARG A 35 0.06 -15.89 -5.14
N ASP A 36 -0.95 -16.72 -4.85
CA ASP A 36 -2.22 -16.25 -4.31
C ASP A 36 -2.10 -16.01 -2.81
N SER A 37 -2.14 -14.76 -2.38
CA SER A 37 -2.11 -14.46 -0.95
C SER A 37 -3.45 -14.73 -0.28
N ARG A 38 -3.37 -15.14 0.99
CA ARG A 38 -4.51 -15.22 1.91
C ARG A 38 -4.14 -14.40 3.15
N LEU A 39 -4.27 -13.09 3.01
CA LEU A 39 -4.08 -12.16 4.12
C LEU A 39 -5.42 -11.99 4.82
N ASP A 40 -5.47 -12.33 6.11
CA ASP A 40 -6.59 -12.00 6.98
C ASP A 40 -6.36 -10.57 7.50
N LEU A 41 -6.86 -9.60 6.75
CA LEU A 41 -6.70 -8.19 7.09
C LEU A 41 -7.91 -7.68 7.88
N PRO A 42 -7.69 -6.84 8.91
CA PRO A 42 -8.80 -6.20 9.61
C PRO A 42 -9.58 -5.27 8.67
N PRO A 43 -10.82 -4.90 9.04
CA PRO A 43 -11.60 -3.92 8.29
C PRO A 43 -10.83 -2.60 8.09
N ILE A 44 -11.10 -1.93 6.97
CA ILE A 44 -10.39 -0.69 6.63
C ILE A 44 -10.77 0.50 7.54
N ALA A 45 -11.98 0.52 8.12
CA ALA A 45 -12.47 1.66 8.89
C ALA A 45 -11.58 2.00 10.11
N PRO A 46 -11.20 1.05 10.99
CA PRO A 46 -10.22 1.30 12.04
C PRO A 46 -8.87 1.82 11.53
N LEU A 47 -8.39 1.30 10.40
CA LEU A 47 -7.14 1.77 9.79
C LEU A 47 -7.25 3.23 9.34
N MET A 48 -8.37 3.62 8.73
CA MET A 48 -8.61 5.00 8.32
C MET A 48 -8.62 5.96 9.51
N GLN A 49 -9.27 5.59 10.61
CA GLN A 49 -9.27 6.39 11.83
C GLN A 49 -7.85 6.55 12.38
N LEU A 50 -7.10 5.45 12.49
CA LEU A 50 -5.71 5.48 12.94
C LEU A 50 -4.84 6.39 12.07
N LEU A 51 -4.99 6.33 10.75
CA LEU A 51 -4.24 7.16 9.83
C LEU A 51 -4.60 8.65 9.99
N GLN A 52 -5.90 8.96 10.15
CA GLN A 52 -6.33 10.33 10.45
C GLN A 52 -5.70 10.83 11.74
N ASP A 53 -5.78 10.06 12.82
CA ASP A 53 -5.24 10.46 14.13
C ASP A 53 -3.72 10.68 14.10
N LYS A 54 -2.99 9.87 13.30
CA LYS A 54 -1.53 9.93 13.20
C LYS A 54 -1.01 10.97 12.22
N LEU A 55 -1.75 11.25 11.15
CA LEU A 55 -1.33 12.17 10.08
C LEU A 55 -1.93 13.57 10.25
N SER A 56 -2.94 13.73 11.12
CA SER A 56 -3.47 15.04 11.47
C SER A 56 -2.34 15.89 12.08
N PRO A 57 -2.12 17.12 11.61
CA PRO A 57 -1.16 18.01 12.22
C PRO A 57 -1.53 18.24 13.68
N SER A 58 -0.58 18.10 14.60
CA SER A 58 -0.74 18.65 15.94
C SER A 58 -0.78 20.17 15.82
N ILE A 59 -1.96 20.76 15.97
CA ILE A 59 -2.11 22.19 16.22
C ILE A 59 -1.72 22.48 17.66
#